data_AF-A0A0R2BJU5-F1
#
_entry.id   AF-A0A0R2BJU5-F1
#
_cell.length_a   1.000
_cell.length_b   1.000
_cell.length_c   1.000
_cell.angle_alpha   90.00
_cell.angle_beta   90.00
_cell.angle_gamma   90.00
#
_symmetry.space_group_name_H-M   'P 1'
#
loop_
_entity.id
_entity.type
_entity.pdbx_description
1 polymer ?
#
loop_
_entity_poly.entity_id
_entity_poly.type
_entity_poly.pdbx_seq_one_letter_code
_entity_poly.pdbx_strand_id
1 'polypeptide(L)' 'MKQMAKSSSRKTTSSKVAKKASKILRDGRTSKTSKSVAGSALAQAKSHKK' A
#
# COMPACT_ATOMS: atom_id res chain seq x y z
N MET A 1 -16.26 29.90 0.87
CA MET A 1 -15.79 28.57 0.43
C MET A 1 -15.39 27.77 1.67
N LYS A 2 -16.27 26.89 2.16
CA LYS A 2 -16.12 26.22 3.47
C LYS A 2 -15.10 25.08 3.35
N GLN A 3 -14.05 25.10 4.17
CA GLN A 3 -13.06 24.04 4.30
C GLN A 3 -13.76 22.70 4.52
N MET A 4 -13.62 21.76 3.57
CA MET A 4 -14.04 20.38 3.76
C MET A 4 -13.03 19.72 4.69
N ALA A 5 -13.42 19.49 5.94
CA ALA A 5 -12.64 18.75 6.91
C ALA A 5 -12.43 17.31 6.39
N LYS A 6 -11.26 17.04 5.82
CA LYS A 6 -10.80 15.70 5.46
C LYS A 6 -10.67 14.90 6.75
N SER A 7 -11.59 13.97 7.02
CA SER A 7 -11.47 13.06 8.15
C SER A 7 -10.14 12.30 8.00
N SER A 8 -9.16 12.66 8.83
CA SER A 8 -7.75 12.29 8.63
C SER A 8 -7.44 10.88 9.12
N SER A 9 -8.41 9.96 9.08
CA SER A 9 -8.12 8.53 9.13
C SER A 9 -7.44 8.16 7.81
N ARG A 10 -6.14 8.40 7.71
CA ARG A 10 -5.30 7.93 6.60
C ARG A 10 -5.34 6.40 6.67
N LYS A 11 -6.32 5.79 5.99
CA LYS A 11 -6.51 4.33 5.93
C LYS A 11 -5.24 3.79 5.31
N THR A 12 -4.46 3.08 6.11
CA THR A 12 -3.14 2.61 5.72
C THR A 12 -3.10 1.10 5.81
N THR A 13 -2.38 0.52 4.87
CA THR A 13 -2.11 -0.92 4.86
C THR A 13 -1.21 -1.27 6.06
N SER A 14 -1.54 -2.34 6.77
CA SER A 14 -0.73 -2.80 7.89
C SER A 14 0.67 -3.24 7.45
N SER A 15 1.65 -3.17 8.35
CA SER A 15 3.04 -3.55 8.08
C SER A 15 3.19 -5.01 7.60
N LYS A 16 2.33 -5.92 8.09
CA LYS A 16 2.29 -7.33 7.66
C LYS A 16 1.90 -7.45 6.19
N VAL A 17 0.88 -6.71 5.75
CA VAL A 17 0.40 -6.75 4.36
C VAL A 17 1.42 -6.07 3.44
N ALA A 18 2.02 -4.95 3.87
CA ALA A 18 3.10 -4.30 3.12
C ALA A 18 4.28 -5.27 2.88
N LYS A 19 4.73 -6.01 3.90
CA LYS A 19 5.79 -7.02 3.75
C LYS A 19 5.42 -8.12 2.74
N LYS A 20 4.17 -8.59 2.75
CA LYS A 20 3.69 -9.59 1.77
C LYS A 20 3.66 -9.02 0.36
N ALA A 21 3.16 -7.79 0.19
CA ALA A 21 3.16 -7.09 -1.10
C ALA A 21 4.57 -6.90 -1.66
N SER A 22 5.54 -6.50 -0.83
CA SER A 22 6.94 -6.41 -1.23
C SER A 22 7.52 -7.76 -1.66
N LYS A 23 7.15 -8.86 -0.99
CA LYS A 23 7.55 -10.21 -1.43
C LYS A 23 6.95 -10.55 -2.79
N ILE A 24 5.66 -10.27 -3.03
CA ILE A 24 4.99 -10.55 -4.30
C ILE A 24 5.66 -9.80 -5.46
N LEU A 25 6.03 -8.52 -5.25
CA LEU A 25 6.73 -7.72 -6.27
C LEU A 25 8.12 -8.26 -6.59
N ARG A 26 8.81 -8.84 -5.60
CA ARG A 26 10.17 -9.38 -5.74
C ARG A 26 10.21 -10.85 -6.17
N ASP A 27 9.11 -11.59 -5.99
CA ASP A 27 9.01 -12.98 -6.42
C ASP A 27 8.76 -13.05 -7.94
N GLY A 28 9.69 -13.69 -8.66
CA GLY A 28 9.63 -13.85 -10.11
C GLY A 28 8.48 -14.74 -10.59
N ARG A 29 7.88 -15.55 -9.72
CA ARG A 29 6.82 -16.52 -10.05
C ARG A 29 5.41 -15.93 -10.01
N THR A 30 5.26 -14.64 -9.65
CA THR A 30 3.94 -14.00 -9.51
C THR A 30 3.47 -13.38 -10.83
N SER A 31 2.17 -13.45 -11.07
CA SER A 31 1.54 -12.91 -12.29
C SER A 31 1.53 -11.38 -12.29
N LYS A 32 1.36 -10.79 -13.48
CA LYS A 32 1.26 -9.33 -13.66
C LYS A 32 0.12 -8.72 -12.83
N THR A 33 -1.01 -9.41 -12.74
CA THR A 33 -2.16 -9.00 -11.92
C THR A 33 -1.81 -8.95 -10.44
N SER A 34 -1.15 -9.99 -9.92
CA SER A 34 -0.73 -10.03 -8.52
C SER A 34 0.27 -8.90 -8.19
N LYS A 35 1.21 -8.62 -9.10
CA LYS A 35 2.16 -7.50 -8.95
C LYS A 35 1.45 -6.15 -8.93
N SER A 36 0.46 -5.95 -9.80
CA SER A 36 -0.34 -4.72 -9.82
C SER A 36 -1.07 -4.47 -8.49
N VAL A 37 -1.78 -5.49 -7.99
CA VAL A 37 -2.48 -5.42 -6.70
C VAL A 37 -1.51 -5.17 -5.54
N ALA A 38 -0.35 -5.83 -5.54
CA ALA A 38 0.69 -5.62 -4.54
C ALA A 38 1.26 -4.19 -4.58
N GLY A 39 1.44 -3.62 -5.77
CA GLY A 39 1.85 -2.22 -5.95
C GLY A 39 0.86 -1.24 -5.31
N SER A 40 -0.44 -1.41 -5.58
CA SER A 40 -1.50 -0.61 -4.96
C SER A 40 -1.51 -0.71 -3.43
N ALA A 41 -1.34 -1.93 -2.90
CA ALA A 41 -1.28 -2.15 -1.45
C ALA A 41 -0.07 -1.46 -0.80
N LEU A 42 1.07 -1.42 -1.49
CA LEU A 42 2.29 -0.75 -1.02
C LEU A 42 2.17 0.77 -1.08
N ALA A 43 1.53 1.33 -2.11
CA ALA A 43 1.26 2.76 -2.22
C ALA A 43 0.35 3.29 -1.08
N GLN A 44 -0.52 2.42 -0.56
CA GLN A 44 -1.38 2.70 0.59
C GLN A 44 -0.73 2.35 1.94
N ALA A 45 0.43 1.68 1.94
CA ALA A 45 1.17 1.40 3.16
C ALA A 45 1.83 2.68 3.69
N LYS A 46 1.74 2.91 5.01
CA LYS A 46 2.37 4.07 5.63
C LYS A 46 3.89 3.90 5.56
N SER A 47 4.55 4.73 4.77
CA SER A 47 6.01 4.86 4.83
C SER A 47 6.37 5.48 6.17
N HIS A 48 7.13 4.75 7.00
CA HIS A 48 7.87 5.35 8.11
C HIS A 48 9.04 6.15 7.50
N LYS A 49 8.74 7.26 6.83
CA LYS A 49 9.75 8.25 6.48
C LYS A 49 10.12 8.93 7.81
N LYS A 50 11.32 8.64 8.31
CA LYS A 50 11.96 9.42 9.39
C LYS A 50 12.25 10.83 8.89
#